data_AF-A0A382WUC6-F1
#
_entry.id   AF-A0A382WUC6-F1
#
_cell.length_a   1.000
_cell.length_b   1.000
_cell.length_c   1.000
_cell.angle_alpha   90.00
_cell.angle_beta   90.00
_cell.angle_gamma   90.00
#
_symmetry.space_group_name_H-M   'P 1'
#
loop_
_entity.id
_entity.type
_entity.pdbx_description
1 polymer ?
#
loop_
_entity_poly.entity_id
_entity_poly.type
_entity_poly.pdbx_seq_one_letter_code
_entity_poly.pdbx_strand_id
1 'polypeptide(L)'
;IMSGEAKNAKGVVTGKSGRFSEQVILHFPKKIREKISINDKILIKSIGVGLKIKNFEDVFCKSLSPKLFNQMKIQNKNNKMVIPVTHIIPEHLIGAGSGLTSESGSLHIQTTDSSEMKKYKLNNLKLGNIIYIENYDSSYQHGFLRNAWAIGIIGQTNGPRAGYGPGITILMSSKKNNAKPKLDSRANIVNYIKFIK
;
A
#
# COMPACT_ATOMS: atom_id res chain seq x y z
N ILE A 1 12.39 13.44 12.99
CA ILE A 1 13.65 13.91 12.37
C ILE A 1 14.65 14.18 13.48
N MET A 2 15.90 13.74 13.32
CA MET A 2 16.92 13.71 14.38
C MET A 2 18.01 14.77 14.22
N SER A 3 18.13 15.39 13.04
CA SER A 3 19.08 16.46 12.72
C SER A 3 18.41 17.59 11.92
N GLY A 4 19.18 18.63 11.60
CA GLY A 4 18.76 19.71 10.72
C GLY A 4 17.76 20.68 11.36
N GLU A 5 17.28 21.62 10.55
CA GLU A 5 16.33 22.67 10.98
C GLU A 5 14.97 22.08 11.41
N ALA A 6 14.60 20.93 10.82
CA ALA A 6 13.37 20.22 11.16
C ALA A 6 13.52 19.21 12.32
N LYS A 7 14.61 19.26 13.10
CA LYS A 7 14.83 18.34 14.25
C LYS A 7 13.61 18.31 15.17
N ASN A 8 13.31 17.11 15.70
CA ASN A 8 12.14 16.78 16.52
C ASN A 8 10.79 16.77 15.80
N ALA A 9 10.71 17.20 14.53
CA ALA A 9 9.47 17.07 13.78
C ALA A 9 9.06 15.59 13.62
N LYS A 10 7.75 15.35 13.73
CA LYS A 10 7.13 14.02 13.60
C LYS A 10 6.35 13.96 12.29
N GLY A 11 6.47 12.83 11.62
CA GLY A 11 5.78 12.51 10.38
C GLY A 11 5.21 11.10 10.44
N VAL A 12 4.71 10.62 9.31
CA VAL A 12 4.12 9.29 9.20
C VAL A 12 4.61 8.58 7.93
N VAL A 13 4.85 7.28 8.02
CA VAL A 13 5.12 6.45 6.85
C VAL A 13 3.85 6.31 6.03
N THR A 14 3.94 6.61 4.74
CA THR A 14 2.81 6.56 3.80
C THR A 14 2.99 5.52 2.70
N GLY A 15 4.18 4.95 2.58
CA GLY A 15 4.48 3.88 1.64
C GLY A 15 5.95 3.53 1.65
N LYS A 16 6.31 2.62 0.75
CA LYS A 16 7.67 2.21 0.41
C LYS A 16 7.80 2.20 -1.10
N SER A 17 9.03 2.38 -1.57
CA SER A 17 9.42 2.18 -2.95
C SER A 17 10.58 1.21 -2.99
N GLY A 18 10.50 0.18 -3.81
CA GLY A 18 11.55 -0.83 -3.90
C GLY A 18 11.66 -1.40 -5.31
N ARG A 19 12.84 -1.24 -5.92
CA ARG A 19 13.36 -2.01 -7.07
C ARG A 19 14.83 -1.69 -7.36
N PHE A 20 15.22 -0.41 -7.29
CA PHE A 20 16.61 0.06 -7.56
C PHE A 20 17.26 0.73 -6.34
N SER A 21 16.45 1.34 -5.49
CA SER A 21 16.83 1.77 -4.14
C SER A 21 15.62 1.58 -3.24
N GLU A 22 15.84 1.00 -2.07
CA GLU A 22 14.80 0.77 -1.09
C GLU A 22 14.57 2.06 -0.32
N GLN A 23 13.39 2.67 -0.49
CA GLN A 23 13.03 3.95 0.11
C GLN A 23 11.76 3.81 0.94
N VAL A 24 11.74 4.48 2.09
CA VAL A 24 10.52 4.68 2.87
C VAL A 24 9.97 6.07 2.58
N ILE A 25 8.68 6.15 2.24
CA ILE A 25 8.03 7.39 1.85
C ILE A 25 7.34 8.00 3.08
N LEU A 26 7.74 9.20 3.44
CA LEU A 26 7.32 9.88 4.66
C LEU A 26 6.48 11.10 4.33
N HIS A 27 5.38 11.26 5.06
CA HIS A 27 4.62 12.49 5.05
C HIS A 27 5.02 13.38 6.24
N PHE A 28 5.26 14.65 5.93
CA PHE A 28 5.35 15.76 6.86
C PHE A 28 4.50 16.94 6.34
N PRO A 29 3.99 17.81 7.23
CA PRO A 29 3.42 19.10 6.84
C PRO A 29 4.32 19.88 5.88
N LYS A 30 3.75 20.67 4.96
CA LYS A 30 4.53 21.46 3.99
C LYS A 30 5.59 22.34 4.67
N LYS A 31 5.19 23.07 5.72
CA LYS A 31 6.08 23.92 6.54
C LYS A 31 7.28 23.18 7.15
N ILE A 32 7.15 21.88 7.39
CA ILE A 32 8.24 21.04 7.89
C ILE A 32 9.10 20.59 6.71
N ARG A 33 8.50 20.14 5.59
CA ARG A 33 9.24 19.69 4.40
C ARG A 33 10.18 20.74 3.85
N GLU A 34 9.81 22.02 3.91
CA GLU A 34 10.65 23.15 3.47
C GLU A 34 11.91 23.37 4.35
N LYS A 35 11.97 22.71 5.52
CA LYS A 35 13.09 22.76 6.48
C LYS A 35 13.91 21.45 6.51
N ILE A 36 13.56 20.47 5.69
CA ILE A 36 14.27 19.18 5.63
C ILE A 36 15.32 19.27 4.53
N SER A 37 16.55 18.92 4.88
CA SER A 37 17.66 18.83 3.92
C SER A 37 17.98 17.37 3.57
N ILE A 38 18.62 17.18 2.41
CA ILE A 38 19.25 15.89 2.09
C ILE A 38 20.22 15.53 3.24
N ASN A 39 20.27 14.25 3.59
CA ASN A 39 21.04 13.68 4.70
C ASN A 39 20.54 14.00 6.12
N ASP A 40 19.39 14.66 6.27
CA ASP A 40 18.77 14.74 7.59
C ASP A 40 18.42 13.35 8.12
N LYS A 41 18.88 13.06 9.33
CA LYS A 41 18.73 11.75 9.96
C LYS A 41 17.27 11.52 10.33
N ILE A 42 16.70 10.43 9.82
CA ILE A 42 15.33 10.01 10.15
C ILE A 42 15.37 8.80 11.07
N LEU A 43 14.66 8.87 12.20
CA LEU A 43 14.34 7.72 13.03
C LEU A 43 12.91 7.26 12.73
N ILE A 44 12.75 6.02 12.28
CA ILE A 44 11.45 5.38 12.08
C ILE A 44 11.21 4.41 13.25
N LYS A 45 10.15 4.66 14.02
CA LYS A 45 9.66 3.71 15.03
C LYS A 45 8.80 2.65 14.33
N SER A 46 9.41 1.57 13.86
CA SER A 46 8.75 0.50 13.11
C SER A 46 7.87 -0.37 14.00
N ILE A 47 6.59 -0.51 13.67
CA ILE A 47 5.62 -1.38 14.35
C ILE A 47 4.72 -2.02 13.28
N GLY A 48 4.67 -3.35 13.22
CA GLY A 48 3.72 -4.08 12.35
C GLY A 48 4.19 -5.44 11.84
N VAL A 49 5.50 -5.65 11.67
CA VAL A 49 6.04 -6.96 11.24
C VAL A 49 5.67 -8.03 12.28
N GLY A 50 5.16 -9.16 11.80
CA GLY A 50 4.68 -10.25 12.65
C GLY A 50 3.23 -10.12 13.13
N LEU A 51 2.50 -9.08 12.71
CA LEU A 51 1.07 -8.95 13.00
C LEU A 51 0.30 -10.17 12.45
N LYS A 52 -0.47 -10.81 13.34
CA LYS A 52 -1.40 -11.90 13.01
C LYS A 52 -2.83 -11.45 13.26
N ILE A 53 -3.74 -11.87 12.39
CA ILE A 53 -5.17 -11.57 12.49
C ILE A 53 -5.87 -12.83 13.00
N LYS A 54 -6.49 -12.73 14.17
CA LYS A 54 -7.21 -13.85 14.79
C LYS A 54 -8.29 -14.39 13.85
N ASN A 55 -8.37 -15.72 13.71
CA ASN A 55 -9.26 -16.46 12.80
C ASN A 55 -8.93 -16.31 11.29
N PHE A 56 -7.84 -15.62 10.96
CA PHE A 56 -7.35 -15.38 9.60
C PHE A 56 -5.83 -15.56 9.57
N GLU A 57 -5.34 -16.64 10.17
CA GLU A 57 -3.91 -16.95 10.32
C GLU A 57 -3.18 -17.18 8.98
N ASP A 58 -3.93 -17.41 7.91
CA ASP A 58 -3.47 -17.51 6.52
C ASP A 58 -3.40 -16.16 5.79
N VAL A 59 -3.66 -15.06 6.49
CA VAL A 59 -3.44 -13.69 6.01
C VAL A 59 -2.09 -13.20 6.50
N PHE A 60 -1.18 -12.96 5.56
CA PHE A 60 0.18 -12.50 5.83
C PHE A 60 0.19 -10.97 5.84
N CYS A 61 0.35 -10.37 7.02
CA CYS A 61 0.56 -8.93 7.16
C CYS A 61 2.01 -8.57 6.81
N LYS A 62 2.19 -7.48 6.07
CA LYS A 62 3.48 -6.99 5.54
C LYS A 62 3.78 -5.60 6.08
N SER A 63 3.56 -4.55 5.28
CA SER A 63 3.83 -3.15 5.67
C SER A 63 2.69 -2.52 6.47
N LEU A 64 2.03 -3.29 7.32
CA LEU A 64 0.77 -2.90 7.96
C LEU A 64 0.95 -2.61 9.45
N SER A 65 0.75 -1.35 9.83
CA SER A 65 0.66 -1.00 11.25
C SER A 65 -0.67 -1.50 11.86
N PRO A 66 -0.67 -2.01 13.10
CA PRO A 66 -1.90 -2.40 13.79
C PRO A 66 -2.89 -1.23 13.93
N LYS A 67 -2.36 -0.01 14.07
CA LYS A 67 -3.16 1.22 14.14
C LYS A 67 -3.95 1.45 12.85
N LEU A 68 -3.31 1.30 11.68
CA LEU A 68 -3.99 1.45 10.39
C LEU A 68 -5.04 0.35 10.20
N PHE A 69 -4.68 -0.91 10.50
CA PHE A 69 -5.60 -2.04 10.40
C PHE A 69 -6.91 -1.81 11.17
N ASN A 70 -6.81 -1.36 12.42
CA ASN A 70 -7.98 -1.07 13.25
C ASN A 70 -8.86 0.07 12.69
N GLN A 71 -8.27 1.04 11.99
CA GLN A 71 -8.99 2.18 11.41
C GLN A 71 -9.63 1.88 10.07
N MET A 72 -9.19 0.84 9.36
CA MET A 72 -9.79 0.39 8.09
C MET A 72 -11.20 -0.20 8.27
N LYS A 73 -11.66 -0.45 9.51
CA LYS A 73 -13.01 -0.99 9.83
C LYS A 73 -13.34 -2.26 9.05
N ILE A 74 -12.37 -3.16 8.93
CA ILE A 74 -12.55 -4.45 8.27
C ILE A 74 -13.56 -5.28 9.06
N GLN A 75 -14.54 -5.85 8.36
CA GLN A 75 -15.60 -6.66 8.98
C GLN A 75 -15.36 -8.15 8.70
N ASN A 76 -15.68 -9.01 9.65
CA ASN A 76 -15.80 -10.44 9.38
C ASN A 76 -17.26 -10.77 9.03
N LYS A 77 -17.51 -11.34 7.85
CA LYS A 77 -18.83 -11.87 7.46
C LYS A 77 -18.64 -13.25 6.84
N ASN A 78 -19.27 -14.28 7.45
CA ASN A 78 -19.23 -15.67 6.99
C ASN A 78 -17.79 -16.17 6.76
N ASN A 79 -16.90 -15.96 7.73
CA ASN A 79 -15.48 -16.32 7.67
C ASN A 79 -14.73 -15.68 6.48
N LYS A 80 -15.20 -14.53 5.98
CA LYS A 80 -14.48 -13.71 5.01
C LYS A 80 -14.27 -12.29 5.53
N MET A 81 -13.06 -11.77 5.34
CA MET A 81 -12.75 -10.37 5.59
C MET A 81 -13.41 -9.50 4.52
N VAL A 82 -14.25 -8.55 4.92
CA VAL A 82 -14.81 -7.52 4.05
C VAL A 82 -14.00 -6.25 4.22
N ILE A 83 -13.16 -5.95 3.23
CA ILE A 83 -12.10 -4.95 3.34
C ILE A 83 -12.50 -3.71 2.52
N PRO A 84 -12.62 -2.52 3.15
CA PRO A 84 -12.87 -1.28 2.42
C PRO A 84 -11.70 -0.90 1.51
N VAL A 85 -11.99 -0.68 0.24
CA VAL A 85 -11.00 -0.30 -0.79
C VAL A 85 -11.61 0.72 -1.75
N THR A 86 -10.76 1.53 -2.37
CA THR A 86 -11.21 2.49 -3.40
C THR A 86 -11.30 1.85 -4.78
N HIS A 87 -10.43 0.88 -5.06
CA HIS A 87 -10.29 0.23 -6.36
C HIS A 87 -10.07 -1.28 -6.20
N ILE A 88 -10.48 -2.01 -7.22
CA ILE A 88 -10.19 -3.43 -7.42
C ILE A 88 -9.36 -3.49 -8.70
N ILE A 89 -8.15 -4.05 -8.60
CA ILE A 89 -7.15 -4.10 -9.65
C ILE A 89 -7.02 -5.56 -10.09
N PRO A 90 -7.28 -5.89 -11.36
CA PRO A 90 -7.10 -7.24 -11.87
C PRO A 90 -5.62 -7.58 -12.02
N GLU A 91 -5.29 -8.86 -11.99
CA GLU A 91 -3.91 -9.36 -12.00
C GLU A 91 -3.10 -8.89 -13.23
N HIS A 92 -3.72 -8.79 -14.40
CA HIS A 92 -3.00 -8.48 -15.65
C HIS A 92 -2.52 -7.03 -15.70
N LEU A 93 -3.07 -6.16 -14.85
CA LEU A 93 -2.60 -4.79 -14.67
C LEU A 93 -1.46 -4.69 -13.66
N ILE A 94 -1.00 -5.77 -13.04
CA ILE A 94 0.13 -5.76 -12.12
C ILE A 94 1.44 -6.05 -12.86
N GLY A 95 2.42 -5.17 -12.72
CA GLY A 95 3.65 -5.19 -13.51
C GLY A 95 4.92 -5.25 -12.66
N ALA A 96 5.76 -4.22 -12.79
CA ALA A 96 7.04 -4.10 -12.11
C ALA A 96 6.92 -4.42 -10.63
N GLY A 97 7.87 -5.23 -10.14
CA GLY A 97 7.86 -5.79 -8.78
C GLY A 97 7.41 -7.25 -8.73
N SER A 98 6.68 -7.74 -9.75
CA SER A 98 6.38 -9.17 -9.90
C SER A 98 7.66 -10.00 -9.91
N GLY A 99 7.68 -11.11 -9.16
CA GLY A 99 8.85 -11.96 -8.97
C GLY A 99 9.85 -11.50 -7.89
N LEU A 100 9.65 -10.32 -7.29
CA LEU A 100 10.47 -9.84 -6.16
C LEU A 100 9.90 -10.26 -4.80
N THR A 101 10.71 -10.07 -3.76
CA THR A 101 10.29 -10.31 -2.37
C THR A 101 9.21 -9.31 -1.93
N SER A 102 8.24 -9.78 -1.15
CA SER A 102 7.07 -9.00 -0.75
C SER A 102 7.26 -8.08 0.46
N GLU A 103 8.38 -8.17 1.16
CA GLU A 103 8.66 -7.36 2.36
C GLU A 103 9.18 -5.95 2.03
N SER A 104 9.94 -5.84 0.94
CA SER A 104 10.60 -4.61 0.49
C SER A 104 10.12 -4.14 -0.88
N GLY A 105 9.77 -5.07 -1.79
CA GLY A 105 9.34 -4.74 -3.15
C GLY A 105 8.03 -3.95 -3.21
N SER A 106 7.97 -2.97 -4.11
CA SER A 106 6.70 -2.35 -4.53
C SER A 106 6.21 -2.97 -5.83
N LEU A 107 4.90 -3.20 -5.91
CA LEU A 107 4.23 -3.53 -7.17
C LEU A 107 3.84 -2.26 -7.92
N HIS A 108 3.58 -2.35 -9.22
CA HIS A 108 3.09 -1.21 -10.01
C HIS A 108 1.88 -1.60 -10.84
N ILE A 109 0.95 -0.67 -10.99
CA ILE A 109 -0.16 -0.79 -11.94
C ILE A 109 0.37 -0.40 -13.32
N GLN A 110 0.44 -1.34 -14.26
CA GLN A 110 1.07 -1.21 -15.56
C GLN A 110 0.06 -1.02 -16.71
N THR A 111 -0.51 0.16 -16.85
CA THR A 111 -1.34 0.44 -18.04
C THR A 111 -1.35 1.90 -18.44
N THR A 112 -1.31 2.11 -19.75
CA THR A 112 -1.63 3.37 -20.43
C THR A 112 -2.84 3.22 -21.34
N ASP A 113 -3.47 2.04 -21.35
CA ASP A 113 -4.67 1.77 -22.12
C ASP A 113 -5.86 2.53 -21.52
N SER A 114 -6.32 3.54 -22.25
CA SER A 114 -7.44 4.38 -21.85
C SER A 114 -8.73 3.60 -21.54
N SER A 115 -8.96 2.47 -22.19
CA SER A 115 -10.13 1.62 -21.98
C SER A 115 -10.06 0.93 -20.62
N GLU A 116 -8.92 0.34 -20.27
CA GLU A 116 -8.67 -0.28 -18.97
C GLU A 116 -8.64 0.77 -17.85
N MET A 117 -8.00 1.93 -18.08
CA MET A 117 -8.00 3.06 -17.15
C MET A 117 -9.43 3.51 -16.81
N LYS A 118 -10.33 3.57 -17.79
CA LYS A 118 -11.74 3.93 -17.58
C LYS A 118 -12.50 2.80 -16.88
N LYS A 119 -12.35 1.55 -17.35
CA LYS A 119 -13.02 0.36 -16.83
C LYS A 119 -12.74 0.15 -15.34
N TYR A 120 -11.48 0.29 -14.92
CA TYR A 120 -11.05 0.13 -13.53
C TYR A 120 -10.96 1.46 -12.76
N LYS A 121 -11.45 2.56 -13.36
CA LYS A 121 -11.53 3.91 -12.75
C LYS A 121 -10.18 4.48 -12.29
N LEU A 122 -9.07 4.03 -12.86
CA LEU A 122 -7.71 4.37 -12.46
C LEU A 122 -7.37 5.86 -12.64
N ASN A 123 -8.13 6.59 -13.47
CA ASN A 123 -7.98 8.03 -13.66
C ASN A 123 -8.21 8.86 -12.39
N ASN A 124 -8.92 8.33 -11.39
CA ASN A 124 -9.16 9.03 -10.12
C ASN A 124 -8.34 8.46 -8.94
N LEU A 125 -7.37 7.58 -9.23
CA LEU A 125 -6.48 6.98 -8.24
C LEU A 125 -5.62 8.07 -7.57
N LYS A 126 -5.49 7.99 -6.25
CA LYS A 126 -4.77 8.98 -5.43
C LYS A 126 -3.73 8.29 -4.57
N LEU A 127 -2.64 9.00 -4.29
CA LEU A 127 -1.69 8.60 -3.25
C LEU A 127 -2.45 8.35 -1.93
N GLY A 128 -2.10 7.25 -1.27
CA GLY A 128 -2.73 6.81 -0.04
C GLY A 128 -4.01 5.99 -0.20
N ASN A 129 -4.51 5.79 -1.42
CA ASN A 129 -5.66 4.92 -1.66
C ASN A 129 -5.34 3.49 -1.27
N ILE A 130 -6.25 2.86 -0.52
CA ILE A 130 -6.25 1.43 -0.27
C ILE A 130 -6.92 0.75 -1.46
N ILE A 131 -6.26 -0.26 -2.02
CA ILE A 131 -6.71 -1.02 -3.19
C ILE A 131 -6.73 -2.51 -2.91
N TYR A 132 -7.57 -3.24 -3.64
CA TYR A 132 -7.60 -4.69 -3.68
C TYR A 132 -6.97 -5.16 -4.98
N ILE A 133 -6.13 -6.19 -4.93
CA ILE A 133 -5.54 -6.85 -6.10
C ILE A 133 -6.11 -8.25 -6.20
N GLU A 134 -6.73 -8.57 -7.32
CA GLU A 134 -7.29 -9.88 -7.61
C GLU A 134 -6.20 -10.86 -8.05
N ASN A 135 -6.36 -12.14 -7.69
CA ASN A 135 -5.55 -13.26 -8.15
C ASN A 135 -4.04 -13.07 -7.97
N TYR A 136 -3.64 -12.49 -6.84
CA TYR A 136 -2.24 -12.13 -6.62
C TYR A 136 -1.79 -12.48 -5.19
N ASP A 137 -0.76 -13.32 -5.07
CA ASP A 137 -0.14 -13.68 -3.80
C ASP A 137 1.04 -12.75 -3.52
N SER A 138 1.16 -12.36 -2.26
CA SER A 138 2.29 -11.62 -1.71
C SER A 138 2.62 -12.10 -0.31
N SER A 139 2.41 -13.40 -0.04
CA SER A 139 2.78 -14.02 1.23
C SER A 139 4.31 -14.10 1.42
N TYR A 140 5.07 -14.27 0.33
CA TYR A 140 6.54 -14.32 0.36
C TYR A 140 7.15 -13.54 -0.80
N GLN A 141 6.80 -13.92 -2.02
CA GLN A 141 7.14 -13.21 -3.25
C GLN A 141 5.87 -12.73 -3.92
N HIS A 142 6.02 -11.78 -4.82
CA HIS A 142 4.93 -11.28 -5.64
C HIS A 142 4.68 -12.19 -6.84
N GLY A 143 3.45 -12.69 -7.00
CA GLY A 143 3.10 -13.46 -8.18
C GLY A 143 1.60 -13.70 -8.35
N PHE A 144 1.22 -13.95 -9.60
CA PHE A 144 -0.14 -14.39 -9.91
C PHE A 144 -0.43 -15.73 -9.22
N LEU A 145 -1.58 -15.79 -8.55
CA LEU A 145 -2.14 -17.01 -8.00
C LEU A 145 -3.66 -16.88 -8.03
N ARG A 146 -4.32 -17.70 -8.84
CA ARG A 146 -5.78 -17.68 -8.95
C ARG A 146 -6.44 -17.84 -7.57
N ASN A 147 -7.45 -17.03 -7.30
CA ASN A 147 -8.18 -16.93 -6.03
C ASN A 147 -7.40 -16.37 -4.84
N ALA A 148 -6.12 -16.04 -4.99
CA ALA A 148 -5.37 -15.26 -4.02
C ALA A 148 -5.75 -13.78 -4.11
N TRP A 149 -5.33 -13.01 -3.12
CA TRP A 149 -5.55 -11.56 -3.12
C TRP A 149 -4.47 -10.84 -2.32
N ALA A 150 -4.32 -9.55 -2.64
CA ALA A 150 -3.50 -8.65 -1.87
C ALA A 150 -4.20 -7.31 -1.64
N ILE A 151 -3.91 -6.67 -0.50
CA ILE A 151 -4.29 -5.30 -0.21
C ILE A 151 -3.05 -4.44 -0.28
N GLY A 152 -3.15 -3.37 -1.06
CA GLY A 152 -2.07 -2.42 -1.26
C GLY A 152 -2.47 -1.00 -0.91
N ILE A 153 -1.46 -0.15 -0.73
CA ILE A 153 -1.61 1.30 -0.69
C ILE A 153 -0.83 1.92 -1.85
N ILE A 154 -1.44 2.91 -2.52
CA ILE A 154 -0.75 3.66 -3.57
C ILE A 154 0.28 4.61 -2.94
N GLY A 155 1.56 4.27 -3.06
CA GLY A 155 2.68 4.98 -2.45
C GLY A 155 3.44 5.89 -3.41
N GLN A 156 3.42 5.59 -4.72
CA GLN A 156 4.17 6.32 -5.74
C GLN A 156 3.26 6.81 -6.87
N THR A 157 3.66 7.90 -7.52
CA THR A 157 2.96 8.48 -8.68
C THR A 157 3.17 7.64 -9.94
N ASN A 158 2.43 7.97 -10.99
CA ASN A 158 2.57 7.35 -12.31
C ASN A 158 3.94 7.71 -12.96
N GLY A 159 4.35 6.93 -13.95
CA GLY A 159 5.54 7.17 -14.77
C GLY A 159 5.40 6.58 -16.18
N PRO A 160 6.17 7.06 -17.17
CA PRO A 160 5.98 6.71 -18.59
C PRO A 160 6.56 5.34 -18.98
N ARG A 161 7.26 4.66 -18.08
CA ARG A 161 7.99 3.43 -18.39
C ARG A 161 7.04 2.24 -18.51
N ALA A 162 7.07 1.53 -19.64
CA ALA A 162 6.30 0.31 -19.82
C ALA A 162 6.59 -0.72 -18.72
N GLY A 163 5.54 -1.40 -18.24
CA GLY A 163 5.61 -2.27 -17.07
C GLY A 163 5.58 -1.55 -15.72
N TYR A 164 5.57 -0.21 -15.69
CA TYR A 164 5.45 0.60 -14.49
C TYR A 164 4.19 1.46 -14.54
N GLY A 165 3.92 2.12 -13.42
CA GLY A 165 2.89 3.13 -13.24
C GLY A 165 2.76 3.46 -11.75
N PRO A 166 1.57 3.82 -11.25
CA PRO A 166 1.35 4.06 -9.81
C PRO A 166 1.85 2.87 -8.98
N GLY A 167 2.73 3.15 -8.03
CA GLY A 167 3.37 2.13 -7.23
C GLY A 167 2.58 1.79 -5.96
N ILE A 168 2.64 0.52 -5.57
CA ILE A 168 1.82 -0.13 -4.56
C ILE A 168 2.74 -0.69 -3.49
N THR A 169 2.53 -0.27 -2.24
CA THR A 169 3.10 -0.94 -1.07
C THR A 169 2.10 -1.98 -0.57
N ILE A 170 2.51 -3.24 -0.48
CA ILE A 170 1.64 -4.32 0.01
C ILE A 170 1.50 -4.26 1.53
N LEU A 171 0.24 -4.28 1.99
CA LEU A 171 -0.13 -4.24 3.40
C LEU A 171 -0.39 -5.65 3.94
N MET A 172 -1.12 -6.47 3.19
CA MET A 172 -1.42 -7.86 3.53
C MET A 172 -1.86 -8.65 2.31
N SER A 173 -1.76 -9.98 2.37
CA SER A 173 -2.16 -10.88 1.30
C SER A 173 -2.56 -12.25 1.83
N SER A 174 -3.35 -13.00 1.05
CA SER A 174 -3.62 -14.41 1.33
C SER A 174 -3.67 -15.21 0.03
N LYS A 175 -3.25 -16.47 0.13
CA LYS A 175 -3.38 -17.48 -0.94
C LYS A 175 -4.79 -18.05 -1.06
N LYS A 176 -5.68 -17.76 -0.10
CA LYS A 176 -7.04 -18.31 -0.05
C LYS A 176 -8.09 -17.25 -0.39
N ASN A 177 -9.25 -17.71 -0.83
CA ASN A 177 -10.44 -16.88 -1.07
C ASN A 177 -11.20 -16.56 0.25
N ASN A 178 -10.48 -16.00 1.22
CA ASN A 178 -10.97 -15.66 2.58
C ASN A 178 -11.22 -14.16 2.77
N ALA A 179 -11.20 -13.36 1.69
CA ALA A 179 -11.57 -11.95 1.74
C ALA A 179 -12.35 -11.52 0.50
N LYS A 180 -13.07 -10.40 0.62
CA LYS A 180 -13.70 -9.71 -0.50
C LYS A 180 -13.58 -8.19 -0.32
N PRO A 181 -13.41 -7.45 -1.43
CA PRO A 181 -13.39 -5.99 -1.38
C PRO A 181 -14.80 -5.43 -1.10
N LYS A 182 -14.84 -4.26 -0.46
CA LYS A 182 -16.02 -3.39 -0.39
C LYS A 182 -15.61 -2.01 -0.90
N LEU A 183 -16.18 -1.57 -2.01
CA LEU A 183 -15.88 -0.24 -2.54
C LEU A 183 -16.30 0.86 -1.54
N ASP A 184 -15.36 1.72 -1.17
CA ASP A 184 -15.54 2.91 -0.35
C ASP A 184 -14.58 4.01 -0.85
N SER A 185 -15.14 5.10 -1.37
CA SER A 185 -14.36 6.24 -1.88
C SER A 185 -13.51 6.93 -0.81
N ARG A 186 -13.81 6.67 0.48
CA ARG A 186 -13.06 7.19 1.62
C ARG A 186 -11.94 6.25 2.08
N ALA A 187 -11.73 5.10 1.44
CA ALA A 187 -10.64 4.18 1.78
C ALA A 187 -9.26 4.70 1.32
N ASN A 188 -8.84 5.78 1.97
CA ASN A 188 -7.55 6.43 1.81
C ASN A 188 -6.98 6.69 3.21
N ILE A 189 -5.67 6.50 3.39
CA ILE A 189 -5.02 6.69 4.70
C ILE A 189 -5.26 8.06 5.31
N VAL A 190 -5.49 9.10 4.51
CA VAL A 190 -5.83 10.45 5.03
C VAL A 190 -7.04 10.45 5.95
N ASN A 191 -7.95 9.50 5.77
CA ASN A 191 -9.15 9.35 6.58
C ASN A 191 -8.97 8.39 7.77
N TYR A 192 -7.84 7.68 7.85
CA TYR A 192 -7.59 6.62 8.84
C TYR A 192 -6.51 6.98 9.85
N ILE A 193 -5.54 7.79 9.46
CA ILE A 193 -4.48 8.26 10.34
C ILE A 193 -4.56 9.78 10.46
N LYS A 194 -4.22 10.29 11.65
CA LYS A 194 -4.13 11.74 11.86
C LYS A 194 -2.91 12.26 11.13
N PHE A 195 -3.14 12.95 10.02
CA PHE A 195 -2.13 13.79 9.39
C PHE A 195 -1.96 15.05 10.24
N ILE A 196 -0.73 15.34 10.65
CA ILE A 196 -0.41 16.63 11.26
C ILE A 196 -0.48 17.64 10.10
N LYS A 197 -1.33 18.66 10.22
CA LYS A 197 -1.43 19.74 9.22
C LYS A 197 -0.37 20.81 9.46
#